data_AF-L7W8K0-F1
#
_entry.id   AF-L7W8K0-F1
#
_cell.length_a   1.000
_cell.length_b   1.000
_cell.length_c   1.000
_cell.angle_alpha   90.00
_cell.angle_beta   90.00
_cell.angle_gamma   90.00
#
_symmetry.space_group_name_H-M   'P 1'
#
loop_
_entity.id
_entity.type
_entity.pdbx_description
1 polymer ?
#
loop_
_entity_poly.entity_id
_entity_poly.type
_entity_poly.pdbx_seq_one_letter_code
_entity_poly.pdbx_strand_id
1 'polypeptide(L)' 'MILIDVQGLTGSKVEYKSLPYKSISRLSLETAGTFDLDAELKIYISSENIPSVSKKFNKSIDVYEVQKYLASKIM' A
#
# COMPACT_ATOMS: atom_id res chain seq x y z
N MET A 1 4.15 8.94 -5.64
CA MET A 1 3.47 7.67 -5.98
C MET A 1 2.07 7.97 -6.49
N ILE A 2 1.56 7.20 -7.46
CA ILE A 2 0.15 7.26 -7.89
C ILE A 2 -0.45 5.88 -7.62
N LEU A 3 -1.58 5.87 -6.93
CA LEU A 3 -2.39 4.67 -6.70
C LEU A 3 -3.56 4.69 -7.66
N ILE A 4 -3.82 3.55 -8.29
CA ILE A 4 -4.92 3.35 -9.21
C ILE A 4 -5.79 2.28 -8.58
N ASP A 5 -7.02 2.63 -8.22
CA ASP A 5 -7.98 1.74 -7.60
C ASP A 5 -9.14 1.51 -8.55
N VAL A 6 -9.21 0.31 -9.12
CA VAL A 6 -10.28 -0.10 -10.02
C VAL A 6 -11.40 -0.71 -9.17
N GLN A 7 -12.57 -0.08 -9.20
CA GLN A 7 -13.72 -0.41 -8.37
C GLN A 7 -14.90 -0.88 -9.21
N GLY A 8 -15.77 -1.67 -8.57
CA GLY A 8 -17.01 -2.17 -9.16
C GLY A 8 -16.83 -3.46 -9.97
N LEU A 9 -17.92 -4.18 -10.17
CA LEU A 9 -17.94 -5.48 -10.83
C LEU A 9 -17.43 -5.43 -12.28
N THR A 10 -17.67 -4.33 -12.97
CA THR A 10 -17.27 -4.09 -14.36
C THR A 10 -15.92 -3.37 -14.49
N GLY A 11 -15.32 -2.95 -13.37
CA GLY A 11 -14.09 -2.15 -13.36
C GLY A 11 -14.23 -0.75 -14.00
N SER A 12 -15.44 -0.29 -14.30
CA SER A 12 -15.67 0.98 -15.01
C SER A 12 -15.38 2.22 -14.14
N LYS A 13 -15.32 2.06 -12.82
CA LYS A 13 -14.97 3.14 -11.90
C LYS A 13 -13.50 3.01 -11.54
N VAL A 14 -12.70 4.02 -11.88
CA VAL A 14 -11.27 4.04 -11.54
C VAL A 14 -10.97 5.30 -10.74
N GLU A 15 -10.43 5.12 -9.54
CA GLU A 15 -9.91 6.22 -8.70
C GLU A 15 -8.40 6.33 -8.88
N TYR A 16 -7.93 7.54 -9.18
CA TYR A 16 -6.50 7.87 -9.23
C TYR A 16 -6.15 8.74 -8.03
N LYS A 17 -5.24 8.27 -7.19
CA LYS A 17 -4.82 8.98 -5.97
C LYS A 17 -3.33 9.28 -6.01
N SER A 18 -2.98 10.56 -6.04
CA SER A 18 -1.59 11.01 -6.05
C SER A 18 -1.10 11.26 -4.64
N LEU A 19 -0.07 10.52 -4.22
CA LEU A 19 0.55 10.62 -2.90
C LEU A 19 2.03 11.00 -3.04
N PRO A 20 2.41 12.23 -2.71
CA PRO A 20 3.82 12.63 -2.66
C PRO A 20 4.57 11.81 -1.60
N TYR A 21 5.77 11.34 -1.92
CA TYR A 21 6.57 10.54 -0.97
C TYR A 21 6.87 11.32 0.31
N LYS A 22 7.16 12.62 0.20
CA LYS A 22 7.40 13.54 1.32
C LYS A 22 6.23 13.67 2.31
N SER A 23 5.02 13.29 1.91
CA SER A 23 3.82 13.38 2.75
C SER A 23 3.55 12.08 3.51
N ILE A 24 4.24 11.00 3.16
CA ILE A 24 4.12 9.71 3.84
C ILE A 24 4.91 9.81 5.15
N SER A 25 4.21 9.66 6.27
CA SER A 25 4.83 9.74 7.59
C SER A 25 5.26 8.37 8.09
N ARG A 26 4.48 7.32 7.79
CA ARG A 26 4.73 5.96 8.27
C ARG A 26 4.27 4.92 7.25
N LEU A 27 4.99 3.80 7.24
CA LEU A 27 4.61 2.56 6.56
C LEU A 27 4.46 1.45 7.59
N SER A 28 3.48 0.57 7.41
CA SER A 28 3.34 -0.67 8.18
C SER A 28 3.08 -1.82 7.21
N LEU A 29 3.77 -2.93 7.41
CA LEU A 29 3.60 -4.17 6.64
C LEU A 29 3.16 -5.26 7.60
N GLU A 30 1.99 -5.83 7.37
CA GLU A 30 1.46 -6.96 8.12
C GLU A 30 1.45 -8.19 7.22
N THR A 31 2.22 -9.20 7.58
CA THR A 31 2.20 -10.49 6.89
C THR A 31 1.35 -11.46 7.69
N ALA A 32 0.45 -12.19 7.03
CA ALA A 32 -0.13 -13.35 7.67
C ALA A 32 0.98 -14.43 7.85
N GLY A 33 0.80 -15.34 8.82
CA GLY A 33 1.85 -16.27 9.25
C GLY A 33 2.38 -17.18 8.14
N THR A 34 3.31 -18.08 8.46
CA THR A 34 4.13 -18.86 7.50
C THR A 34 3.37 -19.55 6.35
N PHE A 35 2.07 -19.82 6.49
CA PHE A 35 1.22 -20.46 5.48
C PHE A 35 0.32 -19.52 4.67
N ASP A 36 0.06 -18.34 5.20
CA ASP A 36 -0.89 -17.39 4.67
C ASP A 36 -0.09 -16.28 4.02
N LEU A 37 0.03 -16.37 2.69
CA LEU A 37 0.91 -15.52 1.91
C LEU A 37 0.20 -14.24 1.45
N ASP A 38 -0.83 -13.87 2.19
CA ASP A 38 -1.48 -12.58 2.09
C ASP A 38 -0.73 -11.61 3.00
N ALA A 39 -0.31 -10.49 2.42
CA ALA A 39 0.33 -9.41 3.16
C ALA A 39 -0.44 -8.11 2.93
N GLU A 40 -0.50 -7.26 3.95
CA GLU A 40 -1.17 -5.96 3.87
C GLU A 40 -0.16 -4.84 4.10
N LEU A 41 -0.01 -3.96 3.10
CA LEU A 41 0.74 -2.72 3.23
C LEU A 41 -0.22 -1.60 3.62
N LYS A 42 0.13 -0.91 4.70
CA LYS A 42 -0.57 0.25 5.24
C LYS A 42 0.31 1.49 5.13
N ILE A 43 -0.25 2.56 4.58
CA ILE A 43 0.44 3.84 4.37
C ILE A 43 -0.28 4.92 5.14
N TYR A 44 0.47 5.70 5.92
CA TYR A 44 -0.04 6.82 6.72
C TYR A 44 0.49 8.13 6.15
N ILE A 45 -0.42 9.08 5.94
CA ILE A 45 -0.10 10.42 5.48
C ILE A 45 -0.14 11.37 6.67
N SER A 46 0.88 12.21 6.80
CA SER A 46 0.94 13.26 7.83
C SER A 46 0.64 12.70 9.24
N SER A 47 -0.33 13.26 9.95
CA SER A 47 -0.71 12.90 11.33
C SER A 47 -1.95 12.00 11.40
N GLU A 48 -2.30 11.29 10.33
CA GLU A 48 -3.47 10.41 10.35
C GLU A 48 -3.30 9.24 11.34
N ASN A 49 -4.37 8.96 12.10
CA ASN A 49 -4.40 7.87 13.07
C ASN A 49 -4.70 6.51 12.43
N ILE A 50 -5.46 6.52 11.32
CA ILE A 50 -5.77 5.35 10.50
C ILE A 50 -4.93 5.40 9.21
N PRO A 51 -4.64 4.27 8.57
CA PRO A 51 -3.91 4.27 7.32
C PRO A 51 -4.77 4.92 6.22
N SER A 52 -4.19 5.90 5.52
CA SER A 52 -4.80 6.55 4.35
C SER A 52 -5.01 5.56 3.20
N VAL A 53 -4.17 4.52 3.16
CA VAL A 53 -4.21 3.44 2.18
C VAL A 53 -3.91 2.13 2.88
N SER A 54 -4.78 1.15 2.69
CA SER A 54 -4.55 -0.25 3.05
C SER A 54 -4.69 -1.11 1.81
N LYS A 55 -3.66 -1.85 1.43
CA LYS A 55 -3.68 -2.69 0.24
C LYS A 55 -3.11 -4.08 0.54
N LYS A 56 -3.92 -5.08 0.19
CA LYS A 56 -3.59 -6.49 0.32
C LYS A 56 -2.88 -6.97 -0.94
N PHE A 57 -1.83 -7.73 -0.74
CA PHE A 57 -1.00 -8.36 -1.75
C PHE A 57 -1.17 -9.86 -1.61
N ASN A 58 -1.21 -10.54 -2.75
CA ASN A 58 -1.19 -11.98 -2.84
C ASN A 58 0.24 -12.48 -3.11
N LYS A 59 0.39 -13.81 -3.13
CA LYS A 59 1.63 -14.56 -3.41
C LYS A 59 2.42 -14.11 -4.65
N SER A 60 1.75 -13.51 -5.63
CA SER A 60 2.36 -13.18 -6.92
C SER A 60 3.24 -11.93 -6.84
N ILE A 61 3.16 -11.16 -5.76
CA ILE A 61 3.91 -9.92 -5.57
C ILE A 61 4.79 -10.05 -4.34
N ASP A 62 6.09 -9.85 -4.51
CA ASP A 62 7.00 -9.74 -3.37
C ASP A 62 6.78 -8.41 -2.64
N VAL A 63 5.96 -8.47 -1.59
CA VAL A 63 5.61 -7.30 -0.79
C VAL A 63 6.83 -6.71 -0.05
N TYR A 64 7.86 -7.52 0.22
CA TYR A 64 9.07 -7.05 0.91
C TYR A 64 9.89 -6.16 0.00
N GLU A 65 10.00 -6.50 -1.29
CA GLU A 65 10.66 -5.64 -2.28
C GLU A 65 9.89 -4.33 -2.48
N VAL A 66 8.56 -4.37 -2.49
CA VAL A 66 7.73 -3.15 -2.52
C VAL A 66 7.98 -2.29 -1.28
N GLN A 67 8.00 -2.90 -0.10
CA GLN A 67 8.26 -2.20 1.16
C GLN A 67 9.66 -1.57 1.18
N LYS A 68 10.70 -2.30 0.77
CA LYS A 68 12.08 -1.78 0.65
C LYS A 68 12.17 -0.64 -0.34
N TYR A 69 11.52 -0.76 -1.50
CA TYR A 69 11.51 0.30 -2.50
C TYR A 69 10.84 1.56 -1.95
N LEU A 70 9.66 1.45 -1.34
CA LEU A 70 8.97 2.60 -0.77
C LEU A 70 9.77 3.23 0.38
N ALA A 71 10.37 2.41 1.24
CA ALA A 71 11.28 2.84 2.30
C ALA A 71 12.43 3.70 1.73
N SER A 72 13.07 3.27 0.64
CA SER A 72 14.17 4.00 -0.02
C SER A 72 13.78 5.35 -0.64
N LYS A 73 12.47 5.61 -0.82
CA LYS A 73 11.96 6.88 -1.36
C LYS A 73 11.49 7.85 -0.28
N ILE A 74 11.23 7.34 0.92
CA ILE A 74 10.66 8.10 2.04
C ILE A 74 11.76 8.48 3.04
N MET A 75 12.71 7.57 3.30
CA MET A 75 13.90 7.79 4.12
C MET A 75 15.05 8.34 3.28
#